data_AF-S6GLI0-F1
#
_entry.id   AF-S6GLI0-F1
#
_cell.length_a   1.000
_cell.length_b   1.000
_cell.length_c   1.000
_cell.angle_alpha   90.00
_cell.angle_beta   90.00
_cell.angle_gamma   90.00
#
_symmetry.space_group_name_H-M   'P 1'
#
loop_
_entity.id
_entity.type
_entity.pdbx_description
1 polymer ?
#
loop_
_entity_poly.entity_id
_entity_poly.type
_entity_poly.pdbx_seq_one_letter_code
_entity_poly.pdbx_strand_id
1 'polypeptide(L)'
;MAPGPDFFQAVKLGKILLTETQSTEHGLRMLLLNRIDCYVNSKLTIQWTLKQLKADQGLKPIAQSLKFGAVISEQWGYLGYSAEVKRFAYRDDFRLQVDQILRQMKKEGAIREIVERFINQ
;
A
#
# COMPACT_ATOMS: atom_id res chain seq x y z
N MET A 1 0.81 -3.77 3.83
CA MET A 1 1.17 -4.91 2.96
C MET A 1 2.67 -5.01 2.94
N ALA A 2 3.21 -6.19 3.23
CA ALA A 2 4.64 -6.44 3.29
C ALA A 2 5.13 -6.99 1.94
N PRO A 3 6.42 -6.81 1.58
CA PRO A 3 7.01 -7.27 0.32
C PRO A 3 7.06 -8.82 0.12
N GLY A 4 6.53 -9.60 1.07
CA GLY A 4 6.44 -11.06 0.99
C GLY A 4 7.65 -11.80 1.57
N PRO A 5 7.55 -13.13 1.76
CA PRO A 5 8.59 -13.93 2.41
C PRO A 5 9.90 -13.98 1.61
N ASP A 6 9.83 -14.09 0.28
CA ASP A 6 11.01 -14.19 -0.58
C ASP A 6 11.90 -12.94 -0.49
N PHE A 7 11.29 -11.76 -0.37
CA PHE A 7 12.01 -10.50 -0.13
C PHE A 7 12.80 -10.57 1.18
N PHE A 8 12.16 -10.96 2.28
CA PHE A 8 12.83 -11.04 3.58
C PHE A 8 13.86 -12.16 3.63
N GLN A 9 13.66 -13.24 2.87
CA GLN A 9 14.68 -14.28 2.70
C GLN A 9 15.90 -13.72 1.95
N ALA A 10 15.70 -12.92 0.90
CA ALA A 10 16.79 -12.27 0.18
C ALA A 10 17.57 -11.27 1.08
N VAL A 11 16.88 -10.52 1.94
CA VAL A 11 17.51 -9.68 2.98
C VAL A 11 18.34 -10.54 3.94
N LYS A 12 17.77 -11.62 4.47
CA LYS A 12 18.44 -12.53 5.40
C LYS A 12 19.69 -13.18 4.79
N LEU A 13 19.66 -13.46 3.49
CA LEU A 13 20.78 -14.02 2.73
C LEU A 13 21.80 -12.97 2.29
N GLY A 14 21.61 -11.68 2.60
CA GLY A 14 22.50 -10.59 2.20
C GLY A 14 22.48 -10.29 0.70
N LYS A 15 21.46 -10.76 -0.03
CA LYS A 15 21.32 -10.50 -1.48
C LYS A 15 20.83 -9.09 -1.78
N ILE A 16 20.12 -8.48 -0.83
CA ILE A 16 19.62 -7.10 -0.89
C ILE A 16 19.76 -6.45 0.49
N LEU A 17 19.92 -5.13 0.51
CA LEU A 17 19.90 -4.33 1.74
C LEU A 17 18.50 -3.78 1.99
N LEU A 18 18.00 -3.93 3.21
CA LEU A 18 16.74 -3.31 3.63
C LEU A 18 17.02 -1.95 4.28
N THR A 19 16.42 -0.89 3.74
CA THR A 19 16.33 0.43 4.39
C THR A 19 14.88 0.71 4.73
N GLU A 20 14.58 0.86 6.02
CA GLU A 20 13.23 1.22 6.47
C GLU A 20 12.99 2.72 6.30
N THR A 21 11.79 3.07 5.85
CA THR A 21 11.39 4.46 5.60
C THR A 21 10.15 4.81 6.43
N GLN A 22 10.14 6.01 7.00
CA GLN A 22 9.05 6.46 7.88
C GLN A 22 7.74 6.76 7.15
N SER A 23 7.80 7.04 5.85
CA SER A 23 6.61 7.32 5.02
C SER A 23 6.88 7.02 3.54
N THR A 24 5.81 6.89 2.76
CA THR A 24 5.93 6.71 1.30
C THR A 24 6.60 7.90 0.63
N GLU A 25 6.32 9.11 1.09
CA GLU A 25 7.00 10.30 0.58
C GLU A 25 8.51 10.22 0.83
N HIS A 26 8.92 9.84 2.05
CA HIS A 26 10.33 9.73 2.39
C HIS A 26 11.05 8.69 1.52
N GLY A 27 10.44 7.51 1.35
CA GLY A 27 11.00 6.46 0.49
C GLY A 27 11.10 6.86 -0.97
N LEU A 28 10.09 7.55 -1.51
CA LEU A 28 10.16 8.07 -2.89
C LEU A 28 11.20 9.17 -3.05
N ARG A 29 11.37 10.07 -2.07
CA ARG A 29 12.44 11.08 -2.10
C ARG A 29 13.83 10.43 -2.04
N MET A 30 14.02 9.39 -1.22
CA MET A 30 15.28 8.64 -1.19
C MET A 30 15.59 8.01 -2.56
N LEU A 31 14.58 7.42 -3.21
CA LEU A 31 14.75 6.84 -4.55
C LEU A 31 15.10 7.92 -5.58
N LEU A 32 14.39 9.05 -5.58
CA LEU A 32 14.64 10.18 -6.51
C LEU A 32 16.01 10.83 -6.33
N LEU A 33 16.55 10.80 -5.12
CA LEU A 33 17.87 11.33 -4.78
C LEU A 33 18.98 10.27 -4.86
N ASN A 34 18.71 9.10 -5.45
CA ASN A 34 19.63 7.96 -5.58
C ASN A 34 20.25 7.50 -4.25
N ARG A 35 19.51 7.61 -3.14
CA ARG A 35 19.93 7.10 -1.81
C ARG A 35 19.56 5.63 -1.62
N ILE A 36 18.65 5.11 -2.45
CA ILE A 36 18.26 3.70 -2.55
C ILE A 36 18.04 3.35 -4.02
N ASP A 37 18.27 2.10 -4.39
CA ASP A 37 18.13 1.63 -5.78
C ASP A 37 16.69 1.28 -6.17
N CYS A 38 15.88 0.87 -5.19
CA CYS A 38 14.50 0.42 -5.37
C CYS A 38 13.64 0.79 -4.16
N TYR A 39 12.36 1.06 -4.41
CA TYR A 39 11.36 1.29 -3.37
C TYR A 39 10.16 0.37 -3.57
N VAL A 40 9.71 -0.28 -2.50
CA VAL A 40 8.59 -1.23 -2.53
C VAL A 40 7.47 -0.74 -1.63
N ASN A 41 6.27 -0.61 -2.20
CA ASN A 41 5.02 -0.39 -1.49
C ASN A 41 3.86 -0.76 -2.42
N SER A 42 2.61 -0.53 -1.98
CA SER A 42 1.44 -0.70 -2.83
C SER A 42 1.52 0.27 -4.04
N LYS A 43 1.17 -0.25 -5.22
CA LYS A 43 1.14 0.52 -6.47
C LYS A 43 0.29 1.78 -6.34
N LEU A 44 -0.89 1.66 -5.73
CA LEU A 44 -1.81 2.77 -5.54
C LEU A 44 -1.21 3.87 -4.66
N THR A 45 -0.60 3.50 -3.53
CA THR A 45 0.05 4.46 -2.62
C THR A 45 1.21 5.18 -3.33
N ILE A 46 2.03 4.45 -4.09
CA ILE A 46 3.13 5.05 -4.88
C ILE A 46 2.57 6.05 -5.90
N GLN A 47 1.56 5.66 -6.68
CA GLN A 47 0.97 6.52 -7.71
C GLN A 47 0.38 7.80 -7.10
N TRP A 48 -0.39 7.66 -6.02
CA TRP A 48 -0.99 8.80 -5.33
C TRP A 48 0.08 9.75 -4.79
N THR A 49 1.09 9.24 -4.06
CA THR A 49 2.15 10.10 -3.52
C THR A 49 2.99 10.74 -4.63
N LEU A 50 3.29 10.03 -5.72
CA LEU A 50 3.97 10.63 -6.88
C LEU A 50 3.15 11.75 -7.53
N LYS A 51 1.82 11.62 -7.60
CA LYS A 51 0.95 12.69 -8.09
C LYS A 51 1.07 13.94 -7.21
N GLN A 52 1.05 13.77 -5.89
CA GLN A 52 1.25 14.88 -4.94
C GLN A 52 2.64 15.51 -5.09
N LEU A 53 3.70 14.69 -5.15
CA LEU A 53 5.08 15.19 -5.32
C LEU A 53 5.32 15.87 -6.67
N LYS A 54 4.63 15.47 -7.74
CA LYS A 54 4.70 16.16 -9.04
C LYS A 54 4.00 17.53 -9.01
N ALA A 55 3.06 17.76 -8.10
CA ALA A 55 2.48 19.09 -7.93
C ALA A 55 3.47 20.06 -7.27
N ASP A 56 4.45 19.54 -6.51
CA ASP A 56 5.57 20.30 -5.96
C ASP A 56 6.60 20.64 -7.06
N GLN A 57 6.84 21.94 -7.28
CA GLN A 57 7.52 22.45 -8.49
C GLN A 57 8.97 21.94 -8.65
N GLY A 58 9.62 21.50 -7.57
CA GLY A 58 11.01 21.03 -7.57
C GLY A 58 11.24 19.57 -7.98
N LEU A 59 10.20 18.73 -8.05
CA LEU A 59 10.37 17.27 -8.26
C LEU A 59 9.89 16.75 -9.62
N LYS A 60 9.25 17.61 -10.44
CA LYS A 60 8.67 17.21 -11.74
C LYS A 60 9.64 16.50 -12.70
N PRO A 61 10.87 16.98 -12.94
CA PRO A 61 11.77 16.37 -13.93
C PRO A 61 12.28 14.98 -13.48
N ILE A 62 12.56 14.83 -12.19
CA ILE A 62 13.14 13.60 -11.62
C ILE A 62 12.06 12.52 -11.47
N ALA A 63 10.84 12.90 -11.11
CA ALA A 63 9.72 11.96 -11.00
C ALA A 63 9.29 11.32 -12.34
N GLN A 64 9.78 11.82 -13.49
CA GLN A 64 9.54 11.23 -14.80
C GLN A 64 10.52 10.09 -15.14
N SER A 65 11.64 9.95 -14.42
CA SER A 65 12.62 8.88 -14.66
C SER A 65 12.25 7.56 -13.97
N LEU A 66 11.35 7.59 -12.97
CA LEU A 66 10.93 6.41 -12.23
C LEU A 66 10.13 5.45 -13.11
N LYS A 67 10.45 4.16 -13.00
CA LYS A 67 9.74 3.07 -13.68
C LYS A 67 9.21 2.08 -12.66
N PHE A 68 7.99 1.57 -12.91
CA PHE A 68 7.49 0.42 -12.15
C PHE A 68 8.27 -0.83 -12.58
N GLY A 69 8.90 -1.48 -11.62
CA GLY A 69 9.57 -2.77 -11.80
C GLY A 69 8.62 -3.95 -11.66
N ALA A 70 9.12 -5.07 -11.13
CA ALA A 70 8.35 -6.28 -10.91
C ALA A 70 7.30 -6.11 -9.78
N VAL A 71 6.15 -6.77 -9.94
CA VAL A 71 5.19 -6.97 -8.84
C VAL A 71 5.66 -8.18 -8.05
N ILE A 72 6.06 -7.97 -6.80
CA ILE A 72 6.63 -9.02 -5.94
C ILE A 72 5.61 -9.67 -5.01
N SER A 73 4.48 -9.01 -4.76
CA SER A 73 3.39 -9.53 -3.95
C SER A 73 2.09 -8.79 -4.24
N GLU A 74 0.99 -9.52 -4.26
CA GLU A 74 -0.37 -8.98 -4.31
C GLU A 74 -1.16 -9.52 -3.12
N GLN A 75 -1.85 -8.63 -2.42
CA GLN A 75 -2.65 -8.98 -1.25
C GLN A 75 -3.97 -8.24 -1.32
N TRP A 76 -5.05 -8.93 -0.94
CA TRP A 76 -6.32 -8.29 -0.72
C TRP A 76 -6.29 -7.49 0.59
N GLY A 77 -6.98 -6.34 0.59
CA GLY A 77 -7.24 -5.60 1.82
C GLY A 77 -8.34 -6.27 2.63
N TYR A 78 -8.13 -6.40 3.93
CA TYR A 78 -9.11 -6.96 4.87
C TYR A 78 -9.27 -6.03 6.07
N LEU A 79 -10.44 -6.08 6.71
CA LEU A 79 -10.64 -5.48 8.02
C LEU A 79 -10.11 -6.42 9.10
N GLY A 80 -9.21 -5.91 9.93
CA GLY A 80 -8.72 -6.61 11.11
C GLY A 80 -9.68 -6.39 12.28
N TYR A 81 -10.09 -7.47 12.93
CA TYR A 81 -10.91 -7.43 14.14
C TYR A 81 -10.10 -7.90 15.35
N SER A 82 -10.43 -7.39 16.54
CA SER A 82 -9.74 -7.79 17.78
C SER A 82 -9.86 -9.30 18.03
N ALA A 83 -8.76 -9.92 18.46
CA ALA A 83 -8.76 -11.31 18.89
C ALA A 83 -9.46 -11.51 20.26
N GLU A 84 -9.65 -10.44 21.05
CA GLU A 84 -10.18 -10.50 22.42
C GLU A 84 -11.72 -10.65 22.47
N VAL A 85 -12.24 -11.84 22.12
CA VAL A 85 -13.69 -12.14 22.14
C VAL A 85 -14.32 -11.81 23.50
N LYS A 86 -13.66 -12.21 24.59
CA LYS A 86 -14.21 -12.08 25.96
C LYS A 86 -14.41 -10.63 26.38
N ARG A 87 -13.54 -9.73 25.92
CA ARG A 87 -13.64 -8.29 26.21
C ARG A 87 -14.72 -7.62 25.36
N PHE A 88 -14.95 -8.13 24.15
CA PHE A 88 -15.89 -7.58 23.19
C PHE A 88 -16.91 -8.66 22.80
N ALA A 89 -17.87 -8.92 23.69
CA ALA A 89 -18.87 -9.97 23.48
C ALA A 89 -19.68 -9.80 22.19
N TYR A 90 -19.85 -8.56 21.71
CA TYR A 90 -20.54 -8.23 20.45
C TYR A 90 -19.66 -8.38 19.19
N ARG A 91 -18.37 -8.70 19.32
CA ARG A 91 -17.41 -8.66 18.21
C ARG A 91 -17.82 -9.54 17.03
N ASP A 92 -18.27 -10.77 17.31
CA ASP A 92 -18.60 -11.71 16.24
C ASP A 92 -19.82 -11.29 15.44
N ASP A 93 -20.84 -10.78 16.12
CA ASP A 93 -22.03 -10.22 15.49
C ASP A 93 -21.69 -8.97 14.67
N PHE A 94 -20.89 -8.05 15.23
CA PHE A 94 -20.41 -6.87 14.51
C PHE A 94 -19.62 -7.24 13.25
N ARG A 95 -18.67 -8.18 13.35
CA ARG A 95 -17.91 -8.67 12.19
C ARG A 95 -18.84 -9.22 11.12
N LEU A 96 -19.83 -10.04 11.51
CA LEU A 96 -20.77 -10.64 10.57
C LEU A 96 -21.55 -9.57 9.81
N GLN A 97 -22.09 -8.59 10.50
CA GLN A 97 -22.87 -7.49 9.90
C GLN A 97 -22.00 -6.64 8.96
N VAL A 98 -20.79 -6.27 9.39
CA VAL A 98 -19.85 -5.50 8.55
C VAL A 98 -19.47 -6.29 7.30
N ASP A 99 -19.08 -7.56 7.44
CA ASP A 99 -18.68 -8.40 6.31
C ASP A 99 -19.84 -8.61 5.32
N GLN A 100 -21.08 -8.71 5.80
CA GLN A 100 -22.28 -8.78 4.95
C GLN A 100 -22.47 -7.50 4.14
N ILE A 101 -22.41 -6.33 4.78
CA ILE A 101 -22.54 -5.03 4.11
C ILE A 101 -21.42 -4.84 3.09
N LEU A 102 -20.17 -5.14 3.43
CA LEU A 102 -19.04 -5.01 2.50
C LEU A 102 -19.18 -5.91 1.27
N ARG A 103 -19.69 -7.13 1.43
CA ARG A 103 -19.99 -8.03 0.30
C ARG A 103 -21.07 -7.46 -0.60
N GLN A 104 -22.13 -6.90 0.00
CA GLN A 104 -23.20 -6.26 -0.76
C GLN A 104 -22.69 -5.04 -1.53
N MET A 105 -21.97 -4.13 -0.86
CA MET A 105 -21.35 -2.96 -1.49
C MET A 105 -20.39 -3.34 -2.63
N LYS A 106 -19.65 -4.46 -2.48
CA LYS A 106 -18.78 -4.97 -3.55
C LYS A 106 -19.60 -5.49 -4.74
N LYS A 107 -20.71 -6.20 -4.48
CA LYS A 107 -21.61 -6.74 -5.51
C LYS A 107 -22.33 -5.63 -6.28
N GLU A 108 -22.75 -4.58 -5.58
CA GLU A 108 -23.45 -3.42 -6.16
C GLU A 108 -22.52 -2.44 -6.87
N GLY A 109 -21.20 -2.55 -6.64
CA GLY A 109 -20.20 -1.70 -7.29
C GLY A 109 -19.82 -0.45 -6.48
N ALA A 110 -20.46 -0.18 -5.33
CA ALA A 110 -20.15 0.97 -4.49
C ALA A 110 -18.66 1.01 -4.05
N ILE A 111 -18.05 -0.14 -3.73
CA ILE A 111 -16.61 -0.20 -3.41
C ILE A 111 -15.75 0.22 -4.62
N ARG A 112 -16.12 -0.21 -5.82
CA ARG A 112 -15.40 0.15 -7.05
C ARG A 112 -15.50 1.66 -7.30
N GLU A 113 -16.68 2.26 -7.14
CA GLU A 113 -16.88 3.70 -7.28
C GLU A 113 -16.04 4.52 -6.29
N ILE A 114 -15.92 4.06 -5.04
CA ILE A 114 -15.04 4.69 -4.03
C ILE A 114 -13.58 4.66 -4.51
N VAL A 115 -13.11 3.51 -4.99
CA VAL A 115 -11.73 3.34 -5.48
C VAL A 115 -11.48 4.18 -6.73
N GLU A 116 -12.37 4.16 -7.72
CA GLU A 116 -12.24 4.94 -8.96
C GLU A 116 -12.20 6.43 -8.67
N ARG A 117 -13.07 6.94 -7.78
CA ARG A 117 -13.05 8.34 -7.35
C ARG A 117 -11.77 8.72 -6.62
N PHE A 118 -11.17 7.82 -5.84
CA PHE A 118 -9.89 8.09 -5.19
C PHE A 118 -8.72 8.13 -6.19
N ILE A 119 -8.73 7.25 -7.20
CA ILE A 119 -7.68 7.18 -8.22
C ILE A 119 -7.76 8.35 -9.22
N ASN A 120 -8.97 8.77 -9.58
CA ASN A 120 -9.20 9.77 -10.63
C ASN A 120 -9.21 11.23 -10.12
N GLN A 121 -9.12 11.48 -8.81
CA GLN A 121 -8.80 12.80 -8.25
C GLN A 121 -7.39 13.21 -8.63
#